data_AF-A0A379YPN3-F1
#
_entry.id   AF-A0A379YPN3-F1
#
_cell.length_a   1.000
_cell.length_b   1.000
_cell.length_c   1.000
_cell.angle_alpha   90.00
_cell.angle_beta   90.00
_cell.angle_gamma   90.00
#
_symmetry.space_group_name_H-M   'P 1'
#
loop_
_entity.id
_entity.type
_entity.pdbx_description
1 polymer ?
#
loop_
_entity_poly.entity_id
_entity_poly.type
_entity_poly.pdbx_seq_one_letter_code
_entity_poly.pdbx_strand_id
1 'polypeptide(L)'
;MKGRWGKYLLGGLMVAVLAGCSSKPTDRGQQYKDGRLDQSLELVNQPNAKGSPVNAKDYSDQLMEIKYASPSLFNRNNSTYQAVQSWMASGADTRMLSQYGLSAYQMEGVDNYGNVQFTGYYTPVVQARYTQQGEFRYPLYRMPPKGRGRLPDRAGIYSGALDDRYIIAYTNSLMDNFMMEVQGSGYVDYGNGQPLVFFGYGGKNGHAYRSIGKVLIDRGEVAKADMSMQAIRQWADTHSAAEVRELLEQNPSFVFFRPEAFAPVKGASAVPLIAKASVASDRSLIPAGTTLLAEVPLLDNKGKIHGKIRDASDGRARRGRRHQGPAF
;
A
#
# COMPACT_ATOMS: atom_id res chain seq x y z
N MET A 1 49.56 61.24 -39.31
CA MET A 1 49.05 59.92 -39.76
C MET A 1 49.46 58.86 -38.75
N LYS A 2 48.49 58.07 -38.24
CA LYS A 2 48.61 56.74 -37.59
C LYS A 2 49.45 56.68 -36.30
N GLY A 3 48.99 56.25 -35.12
CA GLY A 3 47.89 55.37 -34.72
C GLY A 3 48.44 54.45 -33.62
N ARG A 4 48.22 54.78 -32.34
CA ARG A 4 48.62 53.97 -31.17
C ARG A 4 47.72 52.73 -31.06
N TRP A 5 48.30 51.54 -31.09
CA TRP A 5 47.63 50.28 -30.73
C TRP A 5 48.16 49.79 -29.37
N GLY A 6 47.44 50.11 -28.30
CA GLY A 6 47.57 49.42 -27.01
C GLY A 6 46.37 48.48 -26.86
N LYS A 7 46.60 47.17 -26.99
CA LYS A 7 45.57 46.16 -26.75
C LYS A 7 45.48 45.89 -25.25
N TYR A 8 44.42 46.37 -24.60
CA TYR A 8 44.02 45.93 -23.26
C TYR A 8 43.17 44.65 -23.42
N LEU A 9 43.70 43.51 -22.97
CA LEU A 9 42.93 42.28 -22.76
C LEU A 9 42.32 42.34 -21.35
N LEU A 10 41.05 42.76 -21.28
CA LEU A 10 40.18 42.58 -20.12
C LEU A 10 39.76 41.09 -20.08
N GLY A 11 40.42 40.31 -19.24
CA GLY A 11 39.97 38.96 -18.87
C GLY A 11 38.79 39.07 -17.92
N GLY A 12 37.57 38.87 -18.43
CA GLY A 12 36.35 38.79 -17.63
C GLY A 12 36.33 37.50 -16.80
N LEU A 13 36.24 37.66 -15.49
CA LEU A 13 36.04 36.56 -14.55
C LEU A 13 34.55 36.16 -14.59
N MET A 14 34.21 35.11 -15.33
CA MET A 14 32.89 34.49 -15.25
C MET A 14 32.78 33.71 -13.94
N VAL A 15 32.11 34.30 -12.95
CA VAL A 15 31.62 33.57 -11.78
C VAL A 15 30.41 32.75 -12.23
N ALA A 16 30.63 31.48 -12.52
CA ALA A 16 29.55 30.52 -12.71
C ALA A 16 28.89 30.26 -11.34
N VAL A 17 27.77 30.93 -11.09
CA VAL A 17 26.87 30.56 -9.99
C VAL A 17 26.27 29.20 -10.36
N LEU A 18 26.81 28.14 -9.77
CA LEU A 18 26.14 26.84 -9.73
C LEU A 18 24.87 27.00 -8.89
N ALA A 19 23.79 27.46 -9.51
CA ALA A 19 22.46 27.27 -8.99
C ALA A 19 22.24 25.76 -8.93
N GLY A 20 22.51 25.16 -7.76
CA GLY A 20 22.09 23.80 -7.48
C GLY A 20 20.58 23.76 -7.65
N CYS A 21 20.13 23.22 -8.79
CA CYS A 21 18.73 22.89 -8.99
C CYS A 21 18.36 21.88 -7.91
N SER A 22 17.85 22.35 -6.78
CA SER A 22 17.11 21.53 -5.83
C SER A 22 15.85 21.08 -6.58
N SER A 23 15.95 20.00 -7.35
CA SER A 23 14.81 19.42 -8.04
C SER A 23 13.81 18.99 -6.96
N LYS A 24 12.67 19.67 -6.94
CA LYS A 24 11.52 19.36 -6.09
C LYS A 24 10.51 18.60 -6.96
N PRO A 25 10.66 17.28 -7.14
CA PRO A 25 9.76 16.50 -8.00
C PRO A 25 8.32 16.59 -7.50
N THR A 26 7.36 16.64 -8.41
CA THR A 26 5.91 16.66 -8.12
C THR A 26 5.15 15.58 -8.89
N ASP A 27 5.87 14.71 -9.62
CA ASP A 27 5.34 13.66 -10.47
C ASP A 27 4.58 12.57 -9.69
N ARG A 28 4.89 12.44 -8.40
CA ARG A 28 4.25 11.51 -7.46
C ARG A 28 3.39 12.22 -6.42
N GLY A 29 2.90 13.43 -6.76
CA GLY A 29 1.96 14.17 -5.92
C GLY A 29 2.61 14.88 -4.75
N GLN A 30 3.95 14.93 -4.70
CA GLN A 30 4.67 15.67 -3.68
C GLN A 30 4.28 17.16 -3.71
N GLN A 31 4.20 17.75 -2.53
CA GLN A 31 3.92 19.16 -2.31
C GLN A 31 5.03 19.79 -1.47
N TYR A 32 5.19 21.10 -1.62
CA TYR A 32 6.20 21.87 -0.88
C TYR A 32 5.60 23.16 -0.31
N LYS A 33 4.28 23.16 -0.09
CA LYS A 33 3.47 24.31 0.36
C LYS A 33 3.60 24.58 1.87
N ASP A 34 4.04 23.58 2.64
CA ASP A 34 4.08 23.62 4.10
C ASP A 34 5.45 24.01 4.67
N GLY A 35 6.44 24.24 3.80
CA GLY A 35 7.82 24.44 4.24
C GLY A 35 8.49 23.13 4.66
N ARG A 36 9.70 23.25 5.21
CA ARG A 36 10.46 22.10 5.73
C ARG A 36 10.08 21.88 7.19
N LEU A 37 9.86 20.62 7.55
CA LEU A 37 9.59 20.16 8.90
C LEU A 37 10.89 19.61 9.50
N ASP A 38 11.17 19.95 10.76
CA ASP A 38 12.41 19.57 11.45
C ASP A 38 12.19 18.47 12.51
N GLN A 39 10.95 18.04 12.70
CA GLN A 39 10.56 16.97 13.62
C GLN A 39 9.63 15.98 12.92
N SER A 40 9.72 14.70 13.29
CA SER A 40 8.87 13.65 12.71
C SER A 40 7.37 13.89 12.88
N LEU A 41 6.98 14.60 13.94
CA LEU A 41 5.61 15.06 14.19
C LEU A 41 5.66 16.51 14.69
N GLU A 42 5.21 17.45 13.88
CA GLU A 42 5.20 18.87 14.21
C GLU A 42 3.77 19.34 14.50
N LEU A 43 3.56 19.99 15.66
CA LEU A 43 2.24 20.50 16.03
C LEU A 43 1.88 21.68 15.12
N VAL A 44 0.74 21.59 14.42
CA VAL A 44 0.23 22.66 13.57
C VAL A 44 -1.07 23.23 14.13
N ASN A 45 -1.18 24.57 14.11
CA ASN A 45 -2.39 25.26 14.54
C ASN A 45 -3.60 24.94 13.63
N GLN A 46 -3.33 24.78 12.34
CA GLN A 46 -4.31 24.42 11.34
C GLN A 46 -3.63 23.53 10.27
N PRO A 47 -4.18 22.34 9.98
CA PRO A 47 -3.73 21.55 8.84
C PRO A 47 -3.92 22.33 7.53
N ASN A 48 -2.92 22.32 6.66
CA ASN A 48 -3.03 22.88 5.31
C ASN A 48 -3.80 21.93 4.36
N ALA A 49 -4.97 21.49 4.80
CA ALA A 49 -5.88 20.64 4.05
C ALA A 49 -7.14 21.44 3.69
N LYS A 50 -7.58 21.33 2.43
CA LYS A 50 -8.79 22.01 1.96
C LYS A 50 -10.01 21.08 2.06
N GLY A 51 -11.15 21.66 2.44
CA GLY A 51 -12.42 20.94 2.51
C GLY A 51 -12.59 20.09 3.77
N SER A 52 -13.51 19.12 3.67
CA SER A 52 -13.93 18.23 4.76
C SER A 52 -13.61 16.77 4.40
N PRO A 53 -13.34 15.89 5.39
CA PRO A 53 -13.23 14.46 5.15
C PRO A 53 -14.50 13.87 4.52
N VAL A 54 -14.31 12.78 3.81
CA VAL A 54 -15.25 12.32 2.77
C VAL A 54 -15.77 10.92 3.02
N ASN A 55 -15.13 10.26 3.99
CA ASN A 55 -15.35 8.89 4.43
C ASN A 55 -15.81 8.88 5.90
N ALA A 56 -16.54 9.92 6.36
CA ALA A 56 -16.99 10.04 7.74
C ALA A 56 -17.85 8.84 8.21
N LYS A 57 -18.65 8.28 7.29
CA LYS A 57 -19.39 7.04 7.53
C LYS A 57 -18.44 5.87 7.74
N ASP A 58 -17.50 5.66 6.82
CA ASP A 58 -16.56 4.53 6.86
C ASP A 58 -15.65 4.60 8.11
N TYR A 59 -15.24 5.81 8.52
CA TYR A 59 -14.55 6.04 9.79
C TYR A 59 -15.40 5.58 10.98
N SER A 60 -16.69 5.94 11.00
CA SER A 60 -17.60 5.53 12.08
C SER A 60 -17.83 4.02 12.10
N ASP A 61 -17.98 3.40 10.93
CA ASP A 61 -18.07 1.94 10.81
C ASP A 61 -16.78 1.27 11.32
N GLN A 62 -15.60 1.82 10.98
CA GLN A 62 -14.32 1.32 11.46
C GLN A 62 -14.17 1.42 12.98
N LEU A 63 -14.67 2.49 13.61
CA LEU A 63 -14.70 2.61 15.06
C LEU A 63 -15.58 1.54 15.72
N MET A 64 -16.69 1.16 15.08
CA MET A 64 -17.53 0.06 15.57
C MET A 64 -16.79 -1.27 15.49
N GLU A 65 -16.07 -1.53 14.39
CA GLU A 65 -15.21 -2.72 14.28
C GLU A 65 -14.14 -2.76 15.37
N ILE A 66 -13.48 -1.64 15.67
CA ILE A 66 -12.49 -1.54 16.77
C ILE A 66 -13.17 -1.84 18.11
N LYS A 67 -14.35 -1.25 18.37
CA LYS A 67 -15.10 -1.43 19.62
C LYS A 67 -15.44 -2.89 19.88
N TYR A 68 -15.89 -3.63 18.86
CA TYR A 68 -16.28 -5.03 19.01
C TYR A 68 -15.09 -5.98 19.01
N ALA A 69 -14.11 -5.79 18.12
CA ALA A 69 -12.99 -6.71 17.99
C ALA A 69 -11.89 -6.47 19.04
N SER A 70 -11.72 -5.24 19.53
CA SER A 70 -10.69 -4.88 20.52
C SER A 70 -11.16 -3.77 21.49
N PRO A 71 -12.01 -4.10 22.47
CA PRO A 71 -12.55 -3.13 23.43
C PRO A 71 -11.47 -2.35 24.20
N SER A 72 -10.33 -2.99 24.52
CA SER A 72 -9.22 -2.35 25.23
C SER A 72 -8.55 -1.27 24.37
N LEU A 73 -8.38 -1.53 23.07
CA LEU A 73 -7.85 -0.56 22.11
C LEU A 73 -8.82 0.60 21.92
N PHE A 74 -10.12 0.31 21.83
CA PHE A 74 -11.18 1.30 21.72
C PHE A 74 -11.15 2.25 22.93
N ASN A 75 -11.22 1.69 24.14
CA ASN A 75 -11.31 2.48 25.37
C ASN A 75 -10.10 3.38 25.59
N ARG A 76 -8.89 2.95 25.18
CA ARG A 76 -7.66 3.75 25.28
C ARG A 76 -7.71 5.03 24.45
N ASN A 77 -8.42 5.01 23.32
CA ASN A 77 -8.46 6.10 22.34
C ASN A 77 -9.83 6.77 22.24
N ASN A 78 -10.80 6.36 23.07
CA ASN A 78 -12.20 6.74 22.95
C ASN A 78 -12.43 8.25 23.01
N SER A 79 -11.65 9.00 23.81
CA SER A 79 -11.74 10.45 23.87
C SER A 79 -11.45 11.11 22.52
N THR A 80 -10.37 10.69 21.85
CA THR A 80 -10.04 11.16 20.50
C THR A 80 -11.11 10.76 19.50
N TYR A 81 -11.60 9.52 19.55
CA TYR A 81 -12.64 9.05 18.64
C TYR A 81 -13.94 9.86 18.77
N GLN A 82 -14.38 10.13 20.00
CA GLN A 82 -15.57 10.94 20.26
C GLN A 82 -15.37 12.38 19.77
N ALA A 83 -14.22 12.99 20.07
CA ALA A 83 -13.90 14.34 19.60
C ALA A 83 -13.91 14.45 18.06
N VAL A 84 -13.34 13.45 17.37
CA VAL A 84 -13.35 13.39 15.89
C VAL A 84 -14.77 13.19 15.36
N GLN A 85 -15.58 12.32 15.96
CA GLN A 85 -16.98 12.15 15.55
C GLN A 85 -17.80 13.43 15.74
N SER A 86 -17.62 14.14 16.86
CA SER A 86 -18.27 15.44 17.10
C SER A 86 -17.83 16.50 16.10
N TRP A 87 -16.53 16.59 15.82
CA TRP A 87 -15.98 17.48 14.80
C TRP A 87 -16.53 17.17 13.41
N MET A 88 -16.60 15.88 13.04
CA MET A 88 -17.16 15.49 11.74
C MET A 88 -18.66 15.82 11.63
N ALA A 89 -19.42 15.60 12.70
CA ALA A 89 -20.85 15.93 12.75
C ALA A 89 -21.13 17.43 12.61
N SER A 90 -20.16 18.29 12.95
CA SER A 90 -20.28 19.74 12.82
C SER A 90 -19.94 20.29 11.43
N GLY A 91 -19.65 19.43 10.45
CA GLY A 91 -19.22 19.81 9.10
C GLY A 91 -17.72 19.66 8.84
N ALA A 92 -16.95 19.21 9.84
CA ALA A 92 -15.57 18.77 9.70
C ALA A 92 -14.59 19.81 9.12
N ASP A 93 -14.78 21.09 9.48
CA ASP A 93 -13.86 22.15 9.09
C ASP A 93 -12.53 22.00 9.84
N THR A 94 -11.42 21.82 9.10
CA THR A 94 -10.08 21.61 9.67
C THR A 94 -9.59 22.80 10.51
N ARG A 95 -10.18 23.99 10.33
CA ARG A 95 -9.93 25.19 11.16
C ARG A 95 -10.48 25.09 12.57
N MET A 96 -11.44 24.19 12.81
CA MET A 96 -12.17 24.10 14.07
C MET A 96 -11.69 22.98 14.99
N LEU A 97 -10.64 22.24 14.63
CA LEU A 97 -10.15 21.07 15.38
C LEU A 97 -9.95 21.37 16.88
N SER A 98 -9.30 22.49 17.21
CA SER A 98 -9.02 22.87 18.60
C SER A 98 -10.29 23.11 19.43
N GLN A 99 -11.40 23.53 18.81
CA GLN A 99 -12.69 23.72 19.49
C GLN A 99 -13.30 22.39 19.96
N TYR A 100 -12.90 21.28 19.34
CA TYR A 100 -13.28 19.92 19.73
C TYR A 100 -12.20 19.22 20.58
N GLY A 101 -11.19 19.96 21.04
CA GLY A 101 -10.07 19.39 21.80
C GLY A 101 -9.12 18.53 20.97
N LEU A 102 -9.10 18.72 19.64
CA LEU A 102 -8.20 18.00 18.73
C LEU A 102 -6.96 18.84 18.45
N SER A 103 -5.80 18.20 18.56
CA SER A 103 -4.51 18.74 18.10
C SER A 103 -4.06 17.99 16.85
N ALA A 104 -3.58 18.73 15.85
CA ALA A 104 -3.06 18.15 14.62
C ALA A 104 -1.53 18.14 14.65
N TYR A 105 -0.94 16.95 14.52
CA TYR A 105 0.50 16.76 14.37
C TYR A 105 0.80 16.37 12.93
N GLN A 106 1.46 17.24 12.18
CA GLN A 106 1.83 17.00 10.79
C GLN A 106 3.09 16.12 10.74
N MET A 107 3.04 15.07 9.92
CA MET A 107 4.18 14.16 9.72
C MET A 107 5.20 14.77 8.74
N GLU A 108 6.50 14.61 9.01
CA GLU A 108 7.56 15.18 8.16
C GLU A 108 7.62 14.59 6.74
N GLY A 109 7.18 13.33 6.59
CA GLY A 109 7.24 12.61 5.31
C GLY A 109 8.64 12.09 4.97
N VAL A 110 8.83 11.61 3.74
CA VAL A 110 10.11 11.00 3.32
C VAL A 110 11.18 12.02 2.89
N ASP A 111 10.77 13.27 2.69
CA ASP A 111 11.61 14.36 2.20
C ASP A 111 11.63 15.58 3.13
N ASN A 112 11.02 15.47 4.32
CA ASN A 112 10.86 16.53 5.32
C ASN A 112 10.01 17.73 4.85
N TYR A 113 9.16 17.56 3.83
CA TYR A 113 8.22 18.60 3.35
C TYR A 113 6.74 18.20 3.54
N GLY A 114 6.46 17.22 4.38
CA GLY A 114 5.12 16.71 4.62
C GLY A 114 4.69 15.61 3.65
N ASN A 115 5.58 15.15 2.75
CA ASN A 115 5.25 14.14 1.75
C ASN A 115 5.35 12.73 2.34
N VAL A 116 4.28 12.30 3.01
CA VAL A 116 4.17 10.94 3.55
C VAL A 116 4.03 9.94 2.39
N GLN A 117 4.83 8.88 2.43
CA GLN A 117 4.76 7.82 1.43
C GLN A 117 3.49 6.98 1.62
N PHE A 118 2.55 7.08 0.69
CA PHE A 118 1.41 6.18 0.61
C PHE A 118 1.71 4.97 -0.29
N THR A 119 1.39 3.78 0.21
CA THR A 119 1.34 2.55 -0.59
C THR A 119 -0.01 1.88 -0.39
N GLY A 120 -0.50 1.18 -1.41
CA GLY A 120 -1.80 0.49 -1.38
C GLY A 120 -1.60 -1.02 -1.29
N TYR A 121 -2.38 -1.66 -0.43
CA TYR A 121 -2.56 -3.11 -0.44
C TYR A 121 -4.06 -3.41 -0.60
N TYR A 122 -4.39 -4.51 -1.24
CA TYR A 122 -5.77 -4.95 -1.45
C TYR A 122 -5.87 -6.45 -1.15
N THR A 123 -7.08 -6.95 -0.97
CA THR A 123 -7.31 -8.38 -0.77
C THR A 123 -7.71 -9.00 -2.12
N PRO A 124 -6.80 -9.71 -2.81
CA PRO A 124 -7.11 -10.32 -4.10
C PRO A 124 -8.16 -11.42 -3.92
N VAL A 125 -8.99 -11.60 -4.94
CA VAL A 125 -9.84 -12.79 -5.07
C VAL A 125 -9.16 -13.74 -6.05
N VAL A 126 -8.79 -14.92 -5.59
CA VAL A 126 -8.15 -15.96 -6.41
C VAL A 126 -9.12 -17.11 -6.65
N GLN A 127 -9.09 -17.66 -7.87
CA GLN A 127 -9.91 -18.80 -8.25
C GLN A 127 -9.18 -20.09 -7.86
N ALA A 128 -9.87 -21.01 -7.18
CA ALA A 128 -9.25 -22.25 -6.72
C ALA A 128 -10.19 -23.45 -6.74
N ARG A 129 -9.62 -24.65 -6.53
CA ARG A 129 -10.33 -25.92 -6.35
C ARG A 129 -9.73 -26.68 -5.18
N TYR A 130 -10.53 -27.55 -4.57
CA TYR A 130 -10.07 -28.42 -3.47
C TYR A 130 -9.09 -29.50 -3.94
N THR A 131 -9.26 -29.96 -5.18
CA THR A 131 -8.41 -30.96 -5.82
C THR A 131 -7.77 -30.36 -7.08
N GLN A 132 -6.57 -30.84 -7.40
CA GLN A 132 -5.87 -30.45 -8.62
C GLN A 132 -6.67 -30.89 -9.85
N GLN A 133 -6.98 -29.96 -10.75
CA GLN A 133 -7.70 -30.24 -11.99
C GLN A 133 -7.52 -29.16 -13.06
N GLY A 134 -7.31 -29.54 -14.31
CA GLY A 134 -7.20 -28.61 -15.44
C GLY A 134 -6.14 -27.53 -15.23
N GLU A 135 -6.55 -26.26 -15.21
CA GLU A 135 -5.66 -25.12 -14.93
C GLU A 135 -5.34 -24.97 -13.44
N PHE A 136 -6.17 -25.51 -12.55
CA PHE A 136 -6.02 -25.44 -11.10
C PHE A 136 -4.95 -26.42 -10.62
N ARG A 137 -3.68 -26.00 -10.71
CA ARG A 137 -2.50 -26.83 -10.45
C ARG A 137 -1.49 -26.22 -9.47
N TYR A 138 -1.72 -24.99 -9.03
CA TYR A 138 -0.76 -24.26 -8.20
C TYR A 138 -1.21 -24.27 -6.72
N PRO A 139 -0.54 -25.02 -5.84
CA PRO A 139 -1.00 -25.17 -4.47
C PRO A 139 -0.81 -23.90 -3.64
N LEU A 140 -1.81 -23.59 -2.81
CA LEU A 140 -1.69 -22.77 -1.62
C LEU A 140 -1.49 -23.68 -0.41
N TYR A 141 -0.65 -23.26 0.54
CA TYR A 141 -0.28 -24.08 1.69
C TYR A 141 -0.69 -23.45 3.02
N ARG A 142 -1.09 -24.30 3.97
CA ARG A 142 -1.09 -23.95 5.40
C ARG A 142 0.28 -24.14 6.02
N MET A 143 0.52 -23.47 7.14
CA MET A 143 1.80 -23.55 7.84
C MET A 143 2.06 -25.00 8.31
N PRO A 144 3.17 -25.64 7.91
CA PRO A 144 3.57 -26.92 8.46
C PRO A 144 4.03 -26.75 9.94
N PRO A 145 4.05 -27.83 10.74
CA PRO A 145 4.52 -27.75 12.12
C PRO A 145 5.95 -27.21 12.17
N LYS A 146 6.22 -26.35 13.15
CA LYS A 146 7.54 -25.74 13.33
C LYS A 146 8.57 -26.82 13.64
N GLY A 147 9.43 -27.12 12.66
CA GLY A 147 10.61 -27.95 12.85
C GLY A 147 11.79 -27.17 13.45
N ARG A 148 12.90 -27.88 13.71
CA ARG A 148 14.15 -27.26 14.19
C ARG A 148 14.90 -26.45 13.11
N GLY A 149 14.52 -26.58 11.83
CA GLY A 149 15.17 -25.93 10.70
C GLY A 149 14.28 -24.92 9.97
N ARG A 150 14.92 -24.11 9.11
CA ARG A 150 14.20 -23.26 8.16
C ARG A 150 13.43 -24.13 7.16
N LEU A 151 12.22 -23.71 6.79
CA LEU A 151 11.44 -24.41 5.77
C LEU A 151 12.10 -24.23 4.39
N PRO A 152 11.77 -25.08 3.40
CA PRO A 152 12.28 -24.94 2.03
C PRO A 152 12.02 -23.53 1.47
N ASP A 153 12.91 -23.08 0.58
CA ASP A 153 12.68 -21.85 -0.18
C ASP A 153 11.56 -22.03 -1.22
N ARG A 154 11.16 -20.94 -1.87
CA ARG A 154 10.10 -20.97 -2.89
C ARG A 154 10.38 -22.01 -3.99
N ALA A 155 11.60 -22.07 -4.51
CA ALA A 155 11.96 -23.01 -5.57
C ALA A 155 11.83 -24.46 -5.11
N GLY A 156 12.27 -24.78 -3.90
CA GLY A 156 12.05 -26.08 -3.27
C GLY A 156 10.56 -26.40 -3.11
N ILE A 157 9.75 -25.44 -2.64
CA ILE A 157 8.30 -25.61 -2.48
C ILE A 157 7.62 -25.86 -3.83
N TYR A 158 7.96 -25.10 -4.88
CA TYR A 158 7.45 -25.32 -6.25
C TYR A 158 7.89 -26.65 -6.85
N SER A 159 8.96 -27.25 -6.31
CA SER A 159 9.47 -28.56 -6.72
C SER A 159 8.95 -29.71 -5.85
N GLY A 160 7.98 -29.45 -4.97
CA GLY A 160 7.32 -30.49 -4.16
C GLY A 160 8.03 -30.81 -2.83
N ALA A 161 8.81 -29.88 -2.28
CA ALA A 161 9.49 -30.10 -0.99
C ALA A 161 8.55 -30.14 0.24
N LEU A 162 7.25 -29.84 0.06
CA LEU A 162 6.24 -29.91 1.11
C LEU A 162 5.28 -31.07 0.85
N ASP A 163 4.88 -31.74 1.93
CA ASP A 163 3.87 -32.80 1.91
C ASP A 163 2.49 -32.24 1.51
N ASP A 164 1.80 -32.96 0.62
CA ASP A 164 0.49 -32.59 0.07
C ASP A 164 -0.59 -32.38 1.14
N ARG A 165 -0.44 -32.96 2.33
CA ARG A 165 -1.35 -32.73 3.46
C ARG A 165 -1.40 -31.28 3.95
N TYR A 166 -0.43 -30.46 3.54
CA TYR A 166 -0.39 -29.03 3.82
C TYR A 166 -1.04 -28.18 2.74
N ILE A 167 -1.44 -28.77 1.61
CA ILE A 167 -2.17 -28.05 0.58
C ILE A 167 -3.58 -27.76 1.08
N ILE A 168 -4.01 -26.52 0.89
CA ILE A 168 -5.34 -26.04 1.30
C ILE A 168 -6.21 -25.61 0.12
N ALA A 169 -5.62 -25.37 -1.05
CA ALA A 169 -6.33 -25.10 -2.30
C ALA A 169 -5.37 -25.24 -3.49
N TYR A 170 -5.91 -25.48 -4.68
CA TYR A 170 -5.18 -25.41 -5.95
C TYR A 170 -5.73 -24.25 -6.78
N THR A 171 -4.90 -23.25 -7.07
CA THR A 171 -5.26 -22.10 -7.90
C THR A 171 -4.84 -22.30 -9.35
N ASN A 172 -5.35 -21.44 -10.23
CA ASN A 172 -5.05 -21.44 -11.66
C ASN A 172 -3.93 -20.47 -12.07
N SER A 173 -3.32 -19.73 -11.13
CA SER A 173 -2.25 -18.78 -11.43
C SER A 173 -1.19 -18.71 -10.34
N LEU A 174 0.06 -18.99 -10.72
CA LEU A 174 1.22 -18.85 -9.84
C LEU A 174 1.48 -17.38 -9.48
N MET A 175 1.19 -16.46 -10.42
CA MET A 175 1.30 -15.03 -10.19
C MET A 175 0.25 -14.54 -9.20
N ASP A 176 -0.99 -15.04 -9.27
CA ASP A 176 -2.02 -14.70 -8.28
C ASP A 176 -1.66 -15.19 -6.88
N ASN A 177 -1.08 -16.39 -6.77
CA ASN A 177 -0.54 -16.88 -5.50
C ASN A 177 0.53 -15.92 -4.98
N PHE A 178 1.52 -15.58 -5.81
CA PHE A 178 2.58 -14.66 -5.40
C PHE A 178 2.04 -13.29 -4.96
N MET A 179 1.09 -12.73 -5.70
CA MET A 179 0.46 -11.46 -5.35
C MET A 179 -0.25 -11.58 -4.00
N MET A 180 -1.03 -12.63 -3.79
CA MET A 180 -1.68 -12.92 -2.51
C MET A 180 -0.68 -13.08 -1.35
N GLU A 181 0.48 -13.69 -1.60
CA GLU A 181 1.58 -13.78 -0.62
C GLU A 181 2.16 -12.40 -0.27
N VAL A 182 2.37 -11.54 -1.26
CA VAL A 182 2.84 -10.15 -1.05
C VAL A 182 1.82 -9.33 -0.25
N GLN A 183 0.52 -9.52 -0.51
CA GLN A 183 -0.56 -8.86 0.24
C GLN A 183 -0.75 -9.48 1.65
N GLY A 184 -0.26 -10.70 1.88
CA GLY A 184 -0.37 -11.43 3.15
C GLY A 184 -1.75 -12.03 3.43
N SER A 185 -2.74 -11.79 2.58
CA SER A 185 -4.08 -12.37 2.67
C SER A 185 -4.80 -12.31 1.31
N GLY A 186 -5.89 -13.06 1.18
CA GLY A 186 -6.71 -13.11 -0.03
C GLY A 186 -8.04 -13.80 0.21
N TYR A 187 -8.99 -13.59 -0.68
CA TYR A 187 -10.21 -14.39 -0.75
C TYR A 187 -10.03 -15.49 -1.80
N VAL A 188 -10.54 -16.67 -1.49
CA VAL A 188 -10.56 -17.81 -2.41
C VAL A 188 -12.00 -18.06 -2.84
N ASP A 189 -12.20 -18.06 -4.15
CA ASP A 189 -13.44 -18.47 -4.80
C ASP A 189 -13.27 -19.90 -5.33
N TYR A 190 -14.05 -20.84 -4.78
CA TYR A 190 -14.04 -22.23 -5.22
C TYR A 190 -14.90 -22.51 -6.46
N GLY A 191 -15.65 -21.51 -6.95
CA GLY A 191 -16.51 -21.63 -8.12
C GLY A 191 -17.71 -22.56 -7.95
N ASN A 192 -18.05 -22.93 -6.71
CA ASN A 192 -19.13 -23.86 -6.37
C ASN A 192 -20.41 -23.14 -5.88
N GLY A 193 -20.47 -21.81 -6.02
CA GLY A 193 -21.58 -20.97 -5.56
C GLY A 193 -21.62 -20.71 -4.04
N GLN A 194 -20.67 -21.23 -3.28
CA GLN A 194 -20.53 -20.92 -1.86
C GLN A 194 -19.88 -19.53 -1.65
N PRO A 195 -20.04 -18.93 -0.46
CA PRO A 195 -19.34 -17.68 -0.12
C PRO A 195 -17.82 -17.81 -0.27
N LEU A 196 -17.17 -16.67 -0.56
CA LEU A 196 -15.71 -16.59 -0.61
C LEU A 196 -15.11 -17.01 0.74
N VAL A 197 -14.03 -17.79 0.70
CA VAL A 197 -13.29 -18.19 1.89
C VAL A 197 -12.12 -17.23 2.10
N PHE A 198 -12.02 -16.64 3.28
CA PHE A 198 -10.91 -15.75 3.59
C PHE A 198 -9.67 -16.57 3.96
N PHE A 199 -8.54 -16.25 3.37
CA PHE A 199 -7.26 -16.86 3.65
C PHE A 199 -6.37 -15.79 4.29
N GLY A 200 -6.26 -15.84 5.62
CA GLY A 200 -5.42 -14.94 6.41
C GLY A 200 -3.98 -15.42 6.49
N TYR A 201 -3.07 -14.53 6.92
CA TYR A 201 -1.66 -14.86 7.13
C TYR A 201 -1.49 -15.97 8.18
N GLY A 202 -0.84 -17.07 7.79
CA GLY A 202 -0.56 -18.23 8.63
C GLY A 202 0.91 -18.39 9.03
N GLY A 203 1.84 -17.69 8.37
CA GLY A 203 3.27 -17.75 8.67
C GLY A 203 4.16 -17.57 7.43
N LYS A 204 5.48 -17.70 7.61
CA LYS A 204 6.47 -17.64 6.51
C LYS A 204 7.55 -18.70 6.66
N ASN A 205 8.20 -19.05 5.54
CA ASN A 205 9.23 -20.10 5.48
C ASN A 205 10.58 -19.74 6.15
N GLY A 206 10.80 -18.46 6.49
CA GLY A 206 11.99 -17.99 7.20
C GLY A 206 13.13 -17.50 6.29
N HIS A 207 12.93 -17.48 4.97
CA HIS A 207 13.85 -16.80 4.04
C HIS A 207 13.51 -15.32 3.91
N ALA A 208 14.50 -14.49 3.59
CA ALA A 208 14.31 -13.06 3.38
C ALA A 208 13.62 -12.81 2.04
N TYR A 209 12.69 -11.86 2.01
CA TYR A 209 12.02 -11.43 0.78
C TYR A 209 13.01 -10.76 -0.17
N ARG A 210 12.93 -11.08 -1.45
CA ARG A 210 13.61 -10.36 -2.54
C ARG A 210 12.57 -9.77 -3.50
N SER A 211 12.78 -8.52 -3.89
CA SER A 211 11.84 -7.82 -4.78
C SER A 211 11.98 -8.31 -6.21
N ILE A 212 10.93 -8.98 -6.72
CA ILE A 212 10.86 -9.36 -8.14
C ILE A 212 10.76 -8.14 -9.06
N GLY A 213 10.19 -7.02 -8.58
CA GLY A 213 10.20 -5.76 -9.31
C GLY A 213 11.63 -5.24 -9.52
N LYS A 214 12.51 -5.39 -8.52
CA LYS A 214 13.93 -5.06 -8.69
C LYS A 214 14.58 -5.98 -9.73
N VAL A 215 14.27 -7.27 -9.73
CA VAL A 215 14.80 -8.21 -10.74
C VAL A 215 14.41 -7.78 -12.15
N LEU A 216 13.14 -7.43 -12.38
CA LEU A 216 12.66 -6.94 -13.68
C LEU A 216 13.33 -5.64 -14.12
N ILE A 217 13.59 -4.72 -13.18
CA ILE A 217 14.34 -3.48 -13.44
C ILE A 217 15.78 -3.80 -13.84
N ASP A 218 16.44 -4.67 -13.07
CA ASP A 218 17.85 -5.03 -13.29
C ASP A 218 18.02 -5.79 -14.63
N ARG A 219 17.00 -6.53 -15.08
CA ARG A 219 16.93 -7.17 -16.41
C ARG A 219 16.58 -6.19 -17.54
N GLY A 220 16.14 -4.98 -17.23
CA GLY A 220 15.69 -3.99 -18.23
C GLY A 220 14.32 -4.30 -18.85
N GLU A 221 13.55 -5.22 -18.27
CA GLU A 221 12.25 -5.66 -18.80
C GLU A 221 11.12 -4.69 -18.41
N VAL A 222 11.27 -3.98 -17.28
CA VAL A 222 10.35 -2.93 -16.84
C VAL A 222 11.14 -1.74 -16.30
N ALA A 223 10.85 -0.54 -16.79
CA ALA A 223 11.51 0.67 -16.32
C ALA A 223 11.18 0.96 -14.84
N LYS A 224 12.17 1.46 -14.09
CA LYS A 224 12.00 1.81 -12.66
C LYS A 224 10.87 2.82 -12.42
N ALA A 225 10.64 3.73 -13.36
CA ALA A 225 9.58 4.73 -13.27
C ALA A 225 8.17 4.13 -13.38
N ASP A 226 8.03 3.02 -14.11
CA ASP A 226 6.76 2.37 -14.41
C ASP A 226 6.50 1.15 -13.50
N MET A 227 7.47 0.79 -12.65
CA MET A 227 7.39 -0.38 -11.79
C MET A 227 6.22 -0.28 -10.82
N SER A 228 5.30 -1.24 -10.93
CA SER A 228 4.10 -1.38 -10.10
C SER A 228 3.64 -2.83 -10.08
N MET A 229 2.74 -3.19 -9.15
CA MET A 229 2.13 -4.53 -9.15
C MET A 229 1.40 -4.83 -10.47
N GLN A 230 0.81 -3.81 -11.09
CA GLN A 230 0.15 -3.94 -12.40
C GLN A 230 1.16 -4.21 -13.51
N ALA A 231 2.31 -3.53 -13.52
CA ALA A 231 3.38 -3.78 -14.49
C ALA A 231 3.94 -5.22 -14.37
N ILE A 232 4.12 -5.71 -13.14
CA ILE A 232 4.55 -7.09 -12.88
C ILE A 232 3.51 -8.11 -13.36
N ARG A 233 2.22 -7.84 -13.11
CA ARG A 233 1.14 -8.69 -13.61
C ARG A 233 1.10 -8.71 -15.14
N GLN A 234 1.14 -7.53 -15.76
CA GLN A 234 1.16 -7.42 -17.22
C GLN A 234 2.36 -8.15 -17.82
N TRP A 235 3.53 -8.04 -17.20
CA TRP A 235 4.70 -8.81 -17.59
C TRP A 235 4.42 -10.31 -17.53
N ALA A 236 3.83 -10.82 -16.44
CA ALA A 236 3.52 -12.24 -16.33
C ALA A 236 2.47 -12.72 -17.34
N ASP A 237 1.50 -11.88 -17.68
CA ASP A 237 0.47 -12.20 -18.68
C ASP A 237 1.04 -12.30 -20.11
N THR A 238 2.22 -11.71 -20.37
CA THR A 238 2.89 -11.77 -21.69
C THR A 238 4.03 -12.77 -21.77
N HIS A 239 4.32 -13.52 -20.71
CA HIS A 239 5.42 -14.50 -20.65
C HIS A 239 4.91 -15.92 -20.38
N SER A 240 5.71 -16.91 -20.72
CA SER A 240 5.37 -18.32 -20.49
C SER A 240 5.35 -18.66 -18.99
N ALA A 241 4.61 -19.71 -18.63
CA ALA A 241 4.55 -20.19 -17.25
C ALA A 241 5.94 -20.55 -16.67
N ALA A 242 6.89 -20.98 -17.53
CA ALA A 242 8.25 -21.29 -17.11
C ALA A 242 9.04 -20.02 -16.77
N GLU A 243 8.93 -18.97 -17.57
CA GLU A 243 9.57 -17.67 -17.32
C GLU A 243 8.97 -16.99 -16.07
N VAL A 244 7.65 -17.06 -15.90
CA VAL A 244 7.00 -16.57 -14.69
C VAL A 244 7.51 -17.33 -13.47
N ARG A 245 7.58 -18.65 -13.54
CA ARG A 245 8.11 -19.47 -12.45
C ARG A 245 9.55 -19.07 -12.10
N GLU A 246 10.42 -18.95 -13.08
CA GLU A 246 11.82 -18.54 -12.89
C GLU A 246 11.92 -17.19 -12.19
N LEU A 247 11.16 -16.18 -12.64
CA LEU A 247 11.14 -14.87 -12.00
C LEU A 247 10.70 -14.96 -10.54
N LEU A 248 9.62 -15.70 -10.27
CA LEU A 248 9.09 -15.82 -8.92
C LEU A 248 10.08 -16.51 -7.97
N GLU A 249 10.80 -17.54 -8.46
CA GLU A 249 11.83 -18.28 -7.71
C GLU A 249 13.02 -17.40 -7.27
N GLN A 250 13.23 -16.23 -7.90
CA GLN A 250 14.20 -15.23 -7.42
C GLN A 250 13.86 -14.68 -6.02
N ASN A 251 12.61 -14.81 -5.58
CA ASN A 251 12.18 -14.52 -4.22
C ASN A 251 12.09 -15.81 -3.37
N PRO A 252 13.08 -16.12 -2.52
CA PRO A 252 13.08 -17.37 -1.74
C PRO A 252 12.05 -17.37 -0.59
N SER A 253 11.51 -16.20 -0.21
CA SER A 253 10.46 -16.09 0.81
C SER A 253 9.15 -16.70 0.30
N PHE A 254 8.45 -17.41 1.18
CA PHE A 254 7.14 -18.03 0.90
C PHE A 254 6.19 -17.81 2.07
N VAL A 255 4.93 -17.46 1.78
CA VAL A 255 3.88 -17.21 2.79
C VAL A 255 2.91 -18.39 2.86
N PHE A 256 2.55 -18.77 4.08
CA PHE A 256 1.53 -19.78 4.36
C PHE A 256 0.26 -19.10 4.83
N PHE A 257 -0.90 -19.70 4.56
CA PHE A 257 -2.20 -19.13 4.88
C PHE A 257 -3.01 -19.98 5.87
N ARG A 258 -4.00 -19.37 6.48
CA ARG A 258 -5.01 -20.03 7.30
C ARG A 258 -6.39 -19.75 6.71
N PRO A 259 -7.12 -20.77 6.23
CA PRO A 259 -8.51 -20.62 5.83
C PRO A 259 -9.39 -20.25 7.02
N GLU A 260 -10.25 -19.27 6.84
CA GLU A 260 -11.25 -18.80 7.80
C GLU A 260 -12.60 -18.77 7.08
N ALA A 261 -13.61 -19.43 7.65
CA ALA A 261 -14.98 -19.34 7.15
C ALA A 261 -15.39 -17.87 7.17
N PHE A 262 -15.88 -17.35 6.03
CA PHE A 262 -16.11 -15.93 5.71
C PHE A 262 -15.86 -15.00 6.90
N ALA A 263 -14.60 -14.58 7.04
CA ALA A 263 -14.20 -13.62 8.05
C ALA A 263 -13.94 -12.28 7.35
N PRO A 264 -14.39 -11.16 7.91
CA PRO A 264 -13.96 -9.86 7.40
C PRO A 264 -12.43 -9.77 7.49
N VAL A 265 -11.79 -9.10 6.51
CA VAL A 265 -10.33 -8.96 6.45
C VAL A 265 -9.84 -8.28 7.73
N LYS A 266 -8.93 -8.93 8.47
CA LYS A 266 -8.37 -8.38 9.71
C LYS A 266 -6.92 -7.97 9.52
N GLY A 267 -6.57 -6.81 10.07
CA GLY A 267 -5.18 -6.37 10.15
C GLY A 267 -4.42 -7.00 11.32
N ALA A 268 -3.16 -6.59 11.52
CA ALA A 268 -2.30 -7.06 12.61
C ALA A 268 -2.83 -6.73 14.03
N SER A 269 -3.86 -5.88 14.14
CA SER A 269 -4.57 -5.57 15.39
C SER A 269 -5.77 -6.49 15.64
N ALA A 270 -5.99 -7.51 14.79
CA ALA A 270 -7.13 -8.42 14.79
C ALA A 270 -8.51 -7.75 14.62
N VAL A 271 -8.52 -6.47 14.23
CA VAL A 271 -9.72 -5.68 13.93
C VAL A 271 -10.05 -5.81 12.44
N PRO A 272 -11.32 -6.03 12.08
CA PRO A 272 -11.80 -5.93 10.70
C PRO A 272 -11.47 -4.58 10.06
N LEU A 273 -10.98 -4.62 8.81
CA LEU A 273 -10.53 -3.45 8.07
C LEU A 273 -11.64 -2.96 7.14
N ILE A 274 -12.08 -1.72 7.37
CA ILE A 274 -12.92 -0.99 6.44
C ILE A 274 -12.02 -0.32 5.41
N ALA A 275 -12.33 -0.56 4.13
CA ALA A 275 -11.59 0.00 3.01
C ALA A 275 -11.54 1.53 3.13
N LYS A 276 -10.39 2.14 2.84
CA LYS A 276 -10.17 3.60 2.86
C LYS A 276 -10.35 4.28 4.22
N ALA A 277 -10.61 3.51 5.28
CA ALA A 277 -10.72 3.99 6.66
C ALA A 277 -9.69 3.33 7.60
N SER A 278 -8.79 2.51 7.05
CA SER A 278 -7.73 1.83 7.78
C SER A 278 -6.42 1.82 7.00
N VAL A 279 -5.30 1.87 7.71
CA VAL A 279 -3.95 1.84 7.13
C VAL A 279 -3.04 0.91 7.92
N ALA A 280 -1.99 0.40 7.26
CA ALA A 280 -0.87 -0.23 7.94
C ALA A 280 0.20 0.83 8.25
N SER A 281 0.76 0.77 9.45
CA SER A 281 1.77 1.72 9.91
C SER A 281 2.90 1.05 10.69
N ASP A 282 4.02 1.74 10.82
CA ASP A 282 5.06 1.38 11.79
C ASP A 282 4.56 1.72 13.20
N ARG A 283 4.43 0.70 14.05
CA ARG A 283 3.93 0.84 15.42
C ARG A 283 4.84 1.65 16.34
N SER A 284 6.12 1.80 15.99
CA SER A 284 7.07 2.61 16.76
C SER A 284 6.80 4.11 16.61
N LEU A 285 6.25 4.52 15.46
CA LEU A 285 5.93 5.92 15.15
C LEU A 285 4.42 6.20 15.27
N ILE A 286 3.59 5.36 14.66
CA ILE A 286 2.14 5.47 14.62
C ILE A 286 1.54 4.20 15.24
N PRO A 287 1.28 4.19 16.56
CA PRO A 287 0.72 3.06 17.26
C PRO A 287 -0.65 2.63 16.71
N ALA A 288 -1.04 1.39 16.99
CA ALA A 288 -2.38 0.91 16.66
C ALA A 288 -3.44 1.78 17.36
N GLY A 289 -4.51 2.12 16.62
CA GLY A 289 -5.63 2.93 17.12
C GLY A 289 -5.47 4.43 16.93
N THR A 290 -4.31 4.93 16.50
CA THR A 290 -4.11 6.36 16.17
C THR A 290 -5.08 6.79 15.06
N THR A 291 -5.74 7.94 15.24
CA THR A 291 -6.55 8.57 14.19
C THR A 291 -5.66 9.42 13.28
N LEU A 292 -5.84 9.29 11.97
CA LEU A 292 -5.10 10.03 10.96
C LEU A 292 -6.06 10.85 10.09
N LEU A 293 -5.66 12.09 9.80
CA LEU A 293 -6.23 12.94 8.76
C LEU A 293 -5.19 13.03 7.64
N ALA A 294 -5.58 12.71 6.40
CA ALA A 294 -4.63 12.61 5.28
C ALA A 294 -5.22 13.17 3.97
N GLU A 295 -4.38 13.89 3.22
CA GLU A 295 -4.62 14.18 1.80
C GLU A 295 -4.06 13.02 0.97
N VAL A 296 -4.93 12.16 0.45
CA VAL A 296 -4.52 10.97 -0.32
C VAL A 296 -4.47 11.31 -1.81
N PRO A 297 -3.33 11.07 -2.51
CA PRO A 297 -3.22 11.37 -3.94
C PRO A 297 -4.14 10.45 -4.76
N LEU A 298 -4.86 11.04 -5.73
CA LEU A 298 -5.73 10.28 -6.60
C LEU A 298 -5.00 9.77 -7.84
N LEU A 299 -5.23 8.49 -8.14
CA LEU A 299 -4.72 7.84 -9.34
C LEU A 299 -5.78 7.79 -10.43
N ASP A 300 -5.34 7.91 -11.68
CA ASP A 300 -6.16 7.58 -12.84
C ASP A 300 -6.22 6.05 -13.07
N ASN A 301 -6.98 5.63 -14.09
CA ASN A 301 -7.14 4.22 -14.43
C ASN A 301 -5.83 3.51 -14.85
N LYS A 302 -4.74 4.27 -15.06
CA LYS A 302 -3.40 3.75 -15.39
C LYS A 302 -2.47 3.77 -14.18
N GLY A 303 -3.00 4.09 -12.98
CA GLY A 303 -2.20 4.18 -11.76
C GLY A 303 -1.30 5.42 -11.69
N LYS A 304 -1.49 6.41 -12.58
CA LYS A 304 -0.73 7.66 -12.56
C LYS A 304 -1.48 8.70 -11.75
N ILE A 305 -0.77 9.52 -10.98
CA ILE A 305 -1.40 10.58 -10.20
C ILE A 305 -2.04 11.58 -11.15
N HIS A 306 -3.34 11.78 -10.98
CA HIS A 306 -4.04 12.84 -11.66
C HIS A 306 -3.64 14.16 -10.99
N GLY A 307 -3.23 15.17 -11.76
CA GLY A 307 -2.74 16.47 -11.26
C GLY A 307 -3.72 17.29 -10.42
N LYS A 308 -4.85 16.70 -10.03
CA LYS A 308 -5.70 17.12 -8.92
C LYS A 308 -5.68 16.01 -7.89
N ILE A 309 -5.05 16.28 -6.74
CA ILE A 309 -5.50 15.66 -5.49
C ILE A 309 -6.96 16.09 -5.37
N ARG A 310 -7.91 15.17 -5.59
CA ARG A 310 -9.28 15.49 -5.23
C ARG A 310 -9.43 15.12 -3.77
N ASP A 311 -9.59 16.15 -2.96
CA ASP A 311 -10.39 16.08 -1.76
C ASP A 311 -11.75 15.53 -2.21
N ALA A 312 -12.23 14.45 -1.63
CA ALA A 312 -13.40 13.70 -2.13
C ALA A 312 -14.76 14.42 -1.93
N SER A 313 -14.86 15.58 -2.56
CA SER A 313 -15.99 16.49 -2.57
C SER A 313 -16.83 16.41 -3.85
N ASP A 314 -16.50 15.54 -4.81
CA ASP A 314 -17.23 15.50 -6.10
C ASP A 314 -18.07 14.23 -6.27
N GLY A 315 -19.25 14.25 -5.68
CA GLY A 315 -20.29 13.24 -5.84
C GLY A 315 -21.01 13.38 -7.18
N ARG A 316 -20.55 12.65 -8.22
CA ARG A 316 -21.36 12.26 -9.39
C ARG A 316 -20.73 11.08 -10.15
N ALA A 317 -20.98 9.87 -9.69
CA ALA A 317 -20.71 8.66 -10.47
C ALA A 317 -21.86 8.41 -11.45
N ARG A 318 -21.61 8.61 -12.75
CA ARG A 318 -22.46 8.10 -13.83
C ARG A 318 -22.36 6.57 -13.87
N ARG A 319 -23.53 5.92 -13.93
CA ARG A 319 -23.71 4.48 -14.08
C ARG A 319 -22.90 3.92 -15.27
N GLY A 320 -22.10 2.90 -15.01
CA GLY A 320 -21.49 2.04 -16.02
C GLY A 320 -20.97 0.76 -15.35
N ARG A 321 -21.69 -0.35 -15.52
CA ARG A 321 -21.29 -1.67 -15.01
C ARG A 321 -20.01 -2.15 -15.71
N ARG A 322 -18.92 -2.30 -14.96
CA ARG A 322 -17.94 -3.40 -15.07
C ARG A 322 -17.29 -3.57 -13.69
N HIS A 323 -17.25 -4.81 -13.18
CA HIS A 323 -16.56 -5.16 -11.95
C HIS A 323 -15.05 -5.01 -12.13
N GLN A 324 -14.55 -3.82 -11.79
CA GLN A 324 -13.16 -3.55 -11.46
C GLN A 324 -13.21 -2.71 -10.19
N GLY A 325 -12.93 -3.32 -9.03
CA GLY A 325 -12.77 -2.57 -7.79
C GLY A 325 -11.39 -1.92 -7.80
N PRO A 326 -11.27 -0.58 -7.73
CA PRO A 326 -9.96 0.07 -7.81
C PRO A 326 -9.41 0.44 -6.44
N ALA A 327 -8.10 0.68 -6.45
CA ALA A 327 -7.27 1.21 -5.38
C ALA A 327 -7.77 2.53 -4.76
N PHE A 328 -7.31 2.76 -3.52
CA PHE A 328 -7.43 3.94 -2.63
C PHE A 328 -8.80 4.50 -2.34
#